data_AF-A0A3N5Y3D8-F1
#
_entry.id   AF-A0A3N5Y3D8-F1
#
_cell.length_a   1.000
_cell.length_b   1.000
_cell.length_c   1.000
_cell.angle_alpha   90.00
_cell.angle_beta   90.00
_cell.angle_gamma   90.00
#
_symmetry.space_group_name_H-M   'P 1'
#
loop_
_entity.id
_entity.type
_entity.pdbx_description
1 polymer ?
#
loop_
_entity_poly.entity_id
_entity_poly.type
_entity_poly.pdbx_seq_one_letter_code
_entity_poly.pdbx_strand_id
1 'polypeptide(L)' 'MAGPLAGHKKKVPGQPPSLNEAIGMLAALGGHMRRKSDGPPGCQALWRGLRRLSDIVRGYQLAAEHLRYE' A
#
# COMPACT_ATOMS: atom_id res chain seq x y z
N MET A 1 -18.33 -18.83 -1.60
CA MET A 1 -18.37 -18.28 -0.23
C MET A 1 -16.95 -18.20 0.33
N ALA A 2 -16.16 -17.20 -0.09
CA ALA A 2 -14.88 -16.94 0.54
C ALA A 2 -15.15 -16.11 1.81
N GLY A 3 -14.97 -16.71 2.99
CA GLY A 3 -15.11 -16.01 4.26
C GLY A 3 -14.14 -14.81 4.36
N PRO A 4 -14.38 -13.88 5.29
CA PRO A 4 -13.59 -12.65 5.39
C PRO A 4 -12.12 -13.01 5.61
N LEU A 5 -11.26 -12.53 4.71
CA LEU A 5 -9.81 -12.61 4.84
C LEU A 5 -9.44 -12.00 6.19
N ALA A 6 -9.05 -12.84 7.15
CA ALA A 6 -8.68 -12.43 8.50
C ALA A 6 -7.38 -11.62 8.46
N GLY A 7 -7.49 -10.32 8.17
CA GLY A 7 -6.37 -9.40 8.12
C GLY A 7 -5.98 -8.93 9.52
N HIS A 8 -4.67 -8.84 9.78
CA HIS A 8 -4.13 -8.11 10.92
C HIS A 8 -4.71 -6.69 10.94
N LYS A 9 -5.59 -6.39 11.90
CA LYS A 9 -6.25 -5.09 12.04
C LYS A 9 -5.27 -4.03 12.53
N LYS A 10 -4.35 -3.58 11.66
CA LYS A 10 -3.72 -2.27 11.86
C LYS A 10 -4.82 -1.23 11.66
N LYS A 11 -5.12 -0.47 12.72
CA LYS A 11 -6.05 0.66 12.63
C LYS A 11 -5.57 1.60 11.53
N VAL A 12 -6.49 2.00 10.66
CA VAL A 12 -6.26 3.12 9.75
C VAL A 12 -5.88 4.33 10.61
N PRO A 13 -4.79 5.04 10.31
CA PRO A 13 -4.40 6.23 11.05
C PRO A 13 -5.54 7.26 11.04
N GLY A 14 -5.77 7.94 12.18
CA GLY A 14 -6.78 8.99 12.27
C GLY A 14 -6.42 10.27 11.51
N GLN A 15 -5.17 10.40 11.09
CA GLN A 15 -4.66 11.49 10.25
C GLN A 15 -3.96 10.90 9.03
N PRO A 16 -4.04 11.55 7.86
CA PRO A 16 -3.27 11.12 6.70
C PRO A 16 -1.77 11.09 6.99
N PRO A 17 -1.01 10.16 6.39
CA PRO A 17 0.44 10.16 6.51
C PRO A 17 1.01 11.45 5.90
N SER A 18 2.13 11.92 6.45
CA SER A 18 2.94 12.97 5.82
C SER A 18 3.48 12.51 4.46
N LEU A 19 3.91 13.46 3.64
CA LEU A 19 4.51 13.15 2.33
C LEU A 19 5.71 12.18 2.47
N ASN A 20 6.56 12.40 3.47
CA ASN A 20 7.73 11.54 3.70
C ASN A 20 7.32 10.11 4.12
N GLU A 21 6.29 9.97 4.94
CA GLU A 21 5.75 8.66 5.30
C GLU A 21 5.12 7.96 4.09
N ALA A 22 4.36 8.69 3.26
CA ALA A 22 3.77 8.16 2.03
C ALA A 22 4.85 7.71 1.04
N ILE A 23 5.91 8.51 0.85
CA ILE A 23 7.09 8.14 0.05
C ILE A 23 7.73 6.86 0.60
N GLY A 24 7.90 6.75 1.92
CA GLY A 24 8.41 5.56 2.57
C GLY A 24 7.52 4.33 2.35
N MET A 25 6.20 4.49 2.43
CA MET A 25 5.24 3.42 2.14
C MET A 25 5.32 2.95 0.69
N LEU A 26 5.35 3.87 -0.27
CA LEU A 26 5.52 3.55 -1.70
C LEU A 26 6.84 2.83 -1.95
N ALA A 27 7.93 3.33 -1.38
CA ALA A 27 9.24 2.72 -1.53
C ALA A 27 9.29 1.28 -0.98
N ALA A 28 8.65 1.02 0.16
CA ALA A 28 8.54 -0.33 0.72
C ALA A 28 7.80 -1.29 -0.22
N LEU A 29 6.70 -0.85 -0.84
CA LEU A 29 6.01 -1.63 -1.87
C LEU A 29 6.91 -1.93 -3.08
N GLY A 30 7.82 -1.00 -3.38
CA GLY A 30 8.82 -1.16 -4.43
C GLY A 30 10.07 -1.95 -4.04
N GLY A 31 10.14 -2.51 -2.82
CA GLY A 31 11.25 -3.33 -2.35
C GLY A 31 12.38 -2.57 -1.63
N HIS A 32 12.20 -1.29 -1.31
CA HIS A 32 13.15 -0.57 -0.45
C HIS A 32 12.96 -0.99 1.02
N MET A 33 14.03 -1.43 1.68
CA MET A 33 13.95 -2.05 3.01
C MET A 33 13.70 -1.05 4.15
N ARG A 34 13.91 0.25 3.93
CA ARG A 34 13.74 1.32 4.94
C ARG A 34 14.57 1.11 6.20
N ARG A 35 15.78 0.58 6.10
CA ARG A 35 16.70 0.53 7.25
C ARG A 35 17.30 1.91 7.48
N LYS A 36 17.71 2.20 8.72
CA LYS A 36 18.23 3.50 9.15
C LYS A 36 19.37 4.03 8.26
N SER A 37 20.16 3.14 7.65
CA SER A 37 21.36 3.49 6.86
C SER A 37 21.20 3.24 5.35
N ASP A 38 20.02 2.87 4.86
CA ASP A 38 19.83 2.61 3.42
C ASP A 38 19.82 3.90 2.57
N GLY A 39 19.73 5.07 3.20
CA GLY A 39 19.51 6.35 2.52
C GLY A 39 18.09 6.48 1.96
N PRO A 40 17.78 7.60 1.28
CA PRO A 40 16.49 7.81 0.64
C PRO A 40 16.22 6.78 -0.48
N PRO A 41 14.95 6.42 -0.73
CA PRO A 41 14.61 5.52 -1.82
C PRO A 41 14.87 6.14 -3.19
N GLY A 42 15.47 5.37 -4.10
CA GLY A 42 15.69 5.80 -5.49
C GLY A 42 14.44 5.73 -6.37
N CYS A 43 14.50 6.35 -7.55
CA CYS A 43 13.38 6.45 -8.50
C CYS A 43 12.78 5.09 -8.88
N GLN A 44 13.61 4.05 -9.06
CA GLN A 44 13.13 2.73 -9.45
C GLN A 44 12.26 2.09 -8.37
N ALA A 45 12.62 2.25 -7.09
CA ALA A 45 11.81 1.74 -5.98
C ALA A 45 10.45 2.48 -5.94
N LEU A 46 10.45 3.79 -6.11
CA LEU A 46 9.21 4.57 -6.14
C LEU A 46 8.30 4.18 -7.32
N TRP A 47 8.87 4.02 -8.51
CA TRP A 47 8.10 3.62 -9.70
C TRP A 47 7.47 2.23 -9.53
N ARG A 48 8.23 1.24 -9.05
CA ARG A 48 7.69 -0.10 -8.74
C ARG A 48 6.59 -0.02 -7.68
N GLY A 49 6.81 0.78 -6.64
CA GLY A 49 5.86 1.01 -5.56
C GLY A 49 4.54 1.60 -6.04
N LEU A 50 4.60 2.65 -6.87
CA LEU A 50 3.41 3.28 -7.47
C LEU A 50 2.64 2.30 -8.34
N ARG A 51 3.31 1.54 -9.21
CA ARG A 51 2.66 0.55 -10.07
C ARG A 51 1.97 -0.53 -9.24
N ARG A 52 2.65 -1.05 -8.21
CA ARG A 52 2.09 -2.05 -7.31
C ARG A 52 0.90 -1.51 -6.51
N LEU A 53 0.96 -0.25 -6.07
CA LEU A 53 -0.15 0.39 -5.39
C LEU A 53 -1.37 0.51 -6.31
N SER A 54 -1.19 0.92 -7.57
CA SER A 54 -2.28 0.99 -8.55
C SER A 54 -2.97 -0.36 -8.74
N ASP A 55 -2.20 -1.45 -8.85
CA ASP A 55 -2.76 -2.80 -8.97
C ASP A 55 -3.57 -3.20 -7.72
N ILE A 56 -3.06 -2.90 -6.52
CA ILE A 56 -3.75 -3.16 -5.25
C ILE A 56 -5.06 -2.36 -5.17
N VAL A 57 -5.02 -1.08 -5.51
CA VAL A 57 -6.21 -0.21 -5.52
C VAL A 57 -7.24 -0.75 -6.51
N ARG A 58 -6.81 -1.20 -7.69
CA ARG A 58 -7.72 -1.80 -8.68
C ARG A 58 -8.38 -3.07 -8.14
N GLY A 59 -7.61 -3.96 -7.52
CA GLY A 59 -8.16 -5.17 -6.89
C GLY A 59 -9.14 -4.84 -5.76
N TYR A 60 -8.83 -3.84 -4.93
CA TYR A 60 -9.73 -3.38 -3.87
C TYR A 60 -11.04 -2.81 -4.43
N GLN A 61 -10.98 -1.99 -5.48
CA GLN A 61 -12.18 -1.43 -6.12
C GLN A 61 -13.09 -2.53 -6.67
N LEU A 62 -12.52 -3.52 -7.36
CA LEU A 62 -13.28 -4.66 -7.89
C LEU A 62 -13.96 -5.46 -6.77
N ALA A 63 -13.25 -5.72 -5.67
CA ALA A 63 -13.83 -6.41 -4.51
C ALA A 63 -14.92 -5.58 -3.84
N ALA A 64 -14.72 -4.28 -3.69
CA ALA A 64 -15.69 -3.37 -3.09
C ALA A 64 -16.95 -3.19 -3.95
N GLU A 65 -16.81 -3.17 -5.28
CA GLU A 65 -17.93 -3.18 -6.22
C GLU A 65 -18.74 -4.47 -6.08
N HIS A 66 -18.09 -5.64 -6.04
CA HIS A 66 -18.79 -6.92 -5.86
C HIS A 66 -19.61 -6.97 -4.57
N LEU A 67 -19.04 -6.53 -3.45
CA LEU A 67 -19.70 -6.50 -2.13
C LEU A 67 -20.84 -5.47 -2.02
N ARG A 68 -20.98 -4.54 -2.98
CA ARG A 68 -22.10 -3.58 -3.01
C ARG A 68 -23.35 -4.13 -3.70
N TYR A 69 -23.23 -5.25 -4.40
CA TYR A 69 -24.34 -5.91 -5.12
C TYR A 69 -24.88 -7.15 -4.39
N GLU A 70 -24.35 -7.46 -3.21
CA GLU A 70 -24.91 -8.43 -2.24
C GLU A 70 -25.53 -7.67 -1.05
#